data_AF-A0AAN6SU36-F1
#
_entry.id   AF-A0AAN6SU36-F1
#
_cell.length_a   1.000
_cell.length_b   1.000
_cell.length_c   1.000
_cell.angle_alpha   90.00
_cell.angle_beta   90.00
_cell.angle_gamma   90.00
#
_symmetry.space_group_name_H-M   'P 1'
#
loop_
_entity.id
_entity.type
_entity.pdbx_description
1 polymer ?
#
loop_
_entity_poly.entity_id
_entity_poly.type
_entity_poly.pdbx_seq_one_letter_code
_entity_poly.pdbx_strand_id
1 'polypeptide(L)'
;MEHPSPQQPNTPTDAFPPPTTPTPTTTPPSDQTTTSTTTPNNTTTTSTPTFSTRRAALNPAFRTKLTQMSLQLAPLVQLTTGAIHPSFPRTLLAFWLLTDDQLDALAHFYHQRTPCQWTRQYPCPVSWPAGLSIEEKRRKLGRFIGLRGCETPIGEVLAGSGIVEVLGRTEEEILEGARRARGEGEGEDGVEEVRRKMGWY
;
A
#
# COMPACT_ATOMS: atom_id res chain seq x y z
N MET A 1 2.52 16.45 -61.15
CA MET A 1 3.35 16.38 -59.94
C MET A 1 3.89 14.97 -59.90
N GLU A 2 5.11 14.81 -60.39
CA GLU A 2 5.71 13.52 -60.69
C GLU A 2 6.24 12.83 -59.43
N HIS A 3 6.02 11.52 -59.33
CA HIS A 3 6.67 10.63 -58.38
C HIS A 3 8.16 10.49 -58.70
N PRO A 4 9.03 10.28 -57.69
CA PRO A 4 9.58 8.93 -57.56
C PRO A 4 9.89 8.47 -56.12
N SER A 5 9.58 7.20 -55.86
CA SER A 5 10.40 6.25 -55.08
C SER A 5 11.00 5.26 -56.12
N PRO A 6 11.93 4.32 -55.83
CA PRO A 6 12.67 4.00 -54.60
C PRO A 6 14.20 3.75 -54.84
N GLN A 7 15.06 3.71 -53.82
CA GLN A 7 16.19 2.74 -53.76
C GLN A 7 17.00 2.79 -52.45
N GLN A 8 17.12 1.62 -51.84
CA GLN A 8 18.13 1.24 -50.85
C GLN A 8 19.51 1.06 -51.51
N PRO A 9 20.59 1.07 -50.71
CA PRO A 9 21.73 0.19 -50.94
C PRO A 9 21.85 -0.89 -49.84
N ASN A 10 22.06 -2.12 -50.29
CA ASN A 10 22.32 -3.31 -49.48
C ASN A 10 23.82 -3.55 -49.25
N THR A 11 24.11 -4.37 -48.23
CA THR A 11 25.29 -5.26 -48.01
C THR A 11 26.58 -4.66 -47.42
N PRO A 12 27.53 -5.50 -46.94
CA PRO A 12 27.44 -6.62 -45.98
C PRO A 12 28.57 -6.54 -44.91
N THR A 13 28.55 -7.39 -43.87
CA THR A 13 29.70 -7.90 -43.05
C THR A 13 29.10 -8.36 -41.71
N ASP A 14 28.81 -9.64 -41.51
CA ASP A 14 29.72 -10.73 -41.10
C ASP A 14 30.18 -10.64 -39.63
N ALA A 15 30.35 -11.80 -39.01
CA ALA A 15 30.79 -12.09 -37.64
C ALA A 15 29.78 -11.98 -36.48
N PHE A 16 28.94 -13.01 -36.36
CA PHE A 16 28.68 -13.65 -35.06
C PHE A 16 29.97 -14.33 -34.55
N PRO A 17 30.25 -14.31 -33.24
CA PRO A 17 29.96 -15.52 -32.44
C PRO A 17 29.57 -15.26 -30.97
N PRO A 18 28.65 -16.07 -30.42
CA PRO A 18 28.85 -16.76 -29.14
C PRO A 18 28.83 -18.28 -29.38
N PRO A 19 29.03 -19.21 -28.41
CA PRO A 19 29.30 -19.09 -26.96
C PRO A 19 30.49 -19.97 -26.48
N THR A 20 30.92 -19.83 -25.22
CA THR A 20 31.67 -20.91 -24.54
C THR A 20 31.07 -21.19 -23.16
N THR A 21 30.27 -22.24 -23.12
CA THR A 21 29.84 -22.97 -21.92
C THR A 21 30.85 -24.08 -21.66
N PRO A 22 31.38 -24.27 -20.44
CA PRO A 22 32.01 -25.53 -20.09
C PRO A 22 30.99 -26.49 -19.48
N THR A 23 30.58 -27.49 -20.26
CA THR A 23 30.01 -28.75 -19.77
C THR A 23 31.13 -29.67 -19.29
N PRO A 24 31.03 -30.30 -18.12
CA PRO A 24 31.74 -31.55 -17.86
C PRO A 24 30.86 -32.74 -18.23
N THR A 25 31.32 -33.55 -19.20
CA THR A 25 30.83 -34.92 -19.46
C THR A 25 32.04 -35.84 -19.33
N THR A 26 32.05 -36.74 -18.35
CA THR A 26 32.86 -37.99 -18.37
C THR A 26 32.29 -38.95 -17.32
N THR A 27 31.58 -39.96 -17.82
CA THR A 27 31.64 -41.41 -17.51
C THR A 27 31.54 -41.92 -16.05
N PRO A 28 30.61 -42.86 -15.77
CA PRO A 28 30.62 -43.67 -14.55
C PRO A 28 31.51 -44.93 -14.72
N PRO A 29 32.18 -45.40 -13.67
CA PRO A 29 32.54 -46.80 -13.53
C PRO A 29 31.67 -47.51 -12.48
N SER A 30 31.15 -48.67 -12.85
CA SER A 30 30.50 -49.63 -11.96
C SER A 30 31.50 -50.35 -11.05
N ASP A 31 30.96 -50.77 -9.91
CA ASP A 31 31.34 -51.87 -9.01
C ASP A 31 32.69 -51.83 -8.27
N GLN A 32 32.59 -51.71 -6.94
CA GLN A 32 33.11 -52.73 -6.03
C GLN A 32 32.45 -52.65 -4.65
N THR A 33 31.92 -53.79 -4.25
CA THR A 33 31.46 -54.22 -2.94
C THR A 33 32.58 -54.15 -1.89
N THR A 34 32.36 -53.42 -0.80
CA THR A 34 32.95 -53.73 0.51
C THR A 34 31.98 -53.34 1.62
N THR A 35 31.49 -54.36 2.32
CA THR A 35 30.84 -54.32 3.63
C THR A 35 31.76 -53.67 4.66
N SER A 36 31.28 -52.65 5.37
CA SER A 36 31.86 -52.23 6.65
C SER A 36 30.79 -51.63 7.56
N THR A 37 30.59 -52.35 8.65
CA THR A 37 29.78 -52.11 9.84
C THR A 37 30.18 -50.81 10.58
N THR A 38 29.23 -50.24 11.33
CA THR A 38 29.43 -49.43 12.55
C THR A 38 29.54 -47.91 12.39
N THR A 39 28.40 -47.20 12.53
CA THR A 39 28.08 -46.29 13.69
C THR A 39 27.04 -45.23 13.26
N PRO A 40 25.83 -45.18 13.85
CA PRO A 40 24.98 -44.00 13.76
C PRO A 40 25.50 -42.94 14.73
N ASN A 41 26.25 -41.97 14.21
CA ASN A 41 26.59 -40.77 15.00
C ASN A 41 25.35 -39.88 15.07
N ASN A 42 24.53 -40.08 16.10
CA ASN A 42 23.53 -39.11 16.55
C ASN A 42 24.29 -37.90 17.12
N THR A 43 24.69 -36.98 16.26
CA THR A 43 25.09 -35.64 16.68
C THR A 43 23.82 -34.90 17.10
N THR A 44 23.42 -35.05 18.36
CA THR A 44 22.46 -34.15 19.01
C THR A 44 23.12 -32.79 19.11
N THR A 45 23.10 -32.01 18.04
CA THR A 45 23.45 -30.58 18.06
C THR A 45 22.44 -29.88 18.95
N THR A 46 22.79 -29.67 20.22
CA THR A 46 22.05 -28.83 21.16
C THR A 46 22.14 -27.40 20.65
N SER A 47 21.28 -27.03 19.70
CA SER A 47 21.21 -25.69 19.16
C SER A 47 20.83 -24.75 20.29
N THR A 48 21.81 -24.00 20.82
CA THR A 48 21.55 -23.01 21.86
C THR A 48 20.45 -22.09 21.36
N PRO A 49 19.32 -21.96 22.09
CA PRO A 49 18.23 -21.12 21.64
C PRO A 49 18.74 -19.70 21.47
N THR A 50 18.42 -19.11 20.30
CA THR A 50 18.76 -17.72 19.99
C THR A 50 18.26 -16.82 21.12
N PHE A 51 18.92 -15.68 21.29
CA PHE A 51 18.57 -14.74 22.35
C PHE A 51 17.09 -14.36 22.37
N SER A 52 16.51 -14.16 21.18
CA SER A 52 15.09 -13.88 20.99
C SER A 52 14.21 -15.02 21.49
N THR A 53 14.59 -16.28 21.23
CA THR A 53 13.87 -17.48 21.71
C THR A 53 13.88 -17.56 23.23
N ARG A 54 15.02 -17.30 23.87
CA ARG A 54 15.13 -17.31 25.35
C ARG A 54 14.27 -16.24 25.99
N ARG A 55 14.34 -15.00 25.50
CA ARG A 55 13.52 -13.89 26.02
C ARG A 55 12.03 -14.12 25.81
N ALA A 56 11.64 -14.67 24.66
CA ALA A 56 10.25 -15.02 24.38
C ALA A 56 9.71 -16.11 25.31
N ALA A 57 10.54 -17.05 25.76
CA ALA A 57 10.13 -18.06 26.74
C ALA A 57 9.86 -17.46 28.13
N LEU A 58 10.55 -16.37 28.49
CA LEU A 58 10.45 -15.73 29.79
C LEU A 58 9.33 -14.68 29.88
N ASN A 59 8.87 -14.14 28.75
CA ASN A 59 7.86 -13.09 28.73
C ASN A 59 6.73 -13.41 27.72
N PRO A 60 5.53 -13.77 28.19
CA PRO A 60 4.42 -14.14 27.32
C PRO A 60 3.93 -12.96 26.46
N ALA A 61 3.96 -11.73 26.96
CA ALA A 61 3.57 -10.54 26.18
C ALA A 61 4.55 -10.29 25.03
N PHE A 62 5.86 -10.43 25.28
CA PHE A 62 6.89 -10.31 24.24
C PHE A 62 6.74 -11.41 23.18
N ARG A 63 6.45 -12.66 23.59
CA ARG A 63 6.17 -13.75 22.66
C ARG A 63 4.96 -13.46 21.78
N THR A 64 3.84 -13.03 22.36
CA THR A 64 2.65 -12.64 21.62
C THR A 64 2.96 -11.53 20.60
N LYS A 65 3.74 -10.52 21.01
CA LYS A 65 4.15 -9.45 20.10
C LYS A 65 5.04 -9.94 18.97
N LEU A 66 6.00 -10.82 19.24
CA LEU A 66 6.83 -11.43 18.20
C LEU A 66 5.99 -12.22 17.20
N THR A 67 5.03 -13.01 17.68
CA THR A 67 4.09 -13.74 16.82
C THR A 67 3.27 -12.81 15.93
N GLN A 68 2.79 -11.69 16.49
CA GLN A 68 2.09 -10.65 15.71
C GLN A 68 3.01 -10.02 14.66
N MET A 69 4.26 -9.71 15.02
CA MET A 69 5.24 -9.10 14.11
C MET A 69 5.70 -10.07 13.01
N SER A 70 5.65 -11.37 13.26
CA SER A 70 5.98 -12.41 12.28
C SER A 70 4.82 -12.80 11.35
N LEU A 71 3.63 -12.20 11.50
CA LEU A 71 2.50 -12.45 10.60
C LEU A 71 2.90 -12.16 9.16
N GLN A 72 2.66 -13.12 8.26
CA GLN A 72 2.97 -13.01 6.84
C GLN A 72 1.94 -12.14 6.14
N LEU A 73 2.41 -11.30 5.21
CA LEU A 73 1.58 -10.46 4.36
C LEU A 73 1.54 -11.04 2.95
N ALA A 74 0.35 -11.11 2.37
CA ALA A 74 0.18 -11.54 0.98
C ALA A 74 0.73 -10.45 0.04
N PRO A 75 1.55 -10.83 -0.97
CA PRO A 75 2.09 -9.87 -1.92
C PRO A 75 0.98 -9.31 -2.82
N LEU A 76 0.97 -7.99 -2.97
CA LEU A 76 0.11 -7.31 -3.93
C LEU A 76 0.74 -7.35 -5.33
N VAL A 77 -0.08 -7.53 -6.35
CA VAL A 77 0.35 -7.51 -7.76
C VAL A 77 0.00 -6.18 -8.42
N GLN A 78 0.89 -5.70 -9.29
CA GLN A 78 0.63 -4.52 -10.11
C GLN A 78 -0.37 -4.88 -11.23
N LEU A 79 -1.38 -4.04 -11.45
CA LEU A 79 -2.46 -4.33 -12.41
C LEU A 79 -2.00 -4.41 -13.88
N THR A 80 -0.94 -3.69 -14.26
CA THR A 80 -0.47 -3.62 -15.65
C THR A 80 0.47 -4.75 -16.02
N THR A 81 1.40 -5.09 -15.12
CA THR A 81 2.48 -6.06 -15.38
C THR A 81 2.23 -7.42 -14.73
N GLY A 82 1.36 -7.49 -13.72
CA GLY A 82 1.21 -8.66 -12.85
C GLY A 82 2.40 -8.88 -11.90
N ALA A 83 3.40 -8.00 -11.91
CA ALA A 83 4.60 -8.15 -11.10
C ALA A 83 4.39 -7.67 -9.65
N ILE A 84 5.23 -8.17 -8.74
CA ILE A 84 5.27 -7.75 -7.34
C ILE A 84 6.53 -6.89 -7.14
N HIS A 85 6.40 -5.79 -6.40
CA HIS A 85 7.54 -4.94 -6.10
C HIS A 85 8.58 -5.71 -5.24
N PRO A 86 9.89 -5.62 -5.54
CA PRO A 86 10.92 -6.39 -4.83
C PRO A 86 11.02 -6.08 -3.34
N SER A 87 10.72 -4.84 -2.94
CA SER A 87 10.70 -4.43 -1.53
C SER A 87 9.34 -4.61 -0.84
N PHE A 88 8.39 -5.32 -1.47
CA PHE A 88 7.10 -5.57 -0.82
C PHE A 88 7.31 -6.35 0.50
N PRO A 89 6.77 -5.87 1.62
CA PRO A 89 7.02 -6.47 2.92
C PRO A 89 6.35 -7.84 3.02
N ARG A 90 7.14 -8.88 3.33
CA ARG A 90 6.61 -10.24 3.53
C ARG A 90 6.01 -10.46 4.90
N THR A 91 6.40 -9.67 5.90
CA THR A 91 5.88 -9.76 7.26
C THR A 91 5.45 -8.40 7.80
N LEU A 92 4.63 -8.41 8.84
CA LEU A 92 4.22 -7.17 9.51
C LEU A 92 5.43 -6.40 10.05
N LEU A 93 6.44 -7.08 10.61
CA LEU A 93 7.68 -6.43 11.01
C LEU A 93 8.40 -5.75 9.85
N ALA A 94 8.53 -6.45 8.71
CA ALA A 94 9.19 -5.89 7.53
C ALA A 94 8.47 -4.63 7.03
N PHE A 95 7.14 -4.60 7.10
CA PHE A 95 6.35 -3.41 6.79
C PHE A 95 6.72 -2.22 7.69
N TRP A 96 6.84 -2.42 9.01
CA TRP A 96 7.22 -1.36 9.95
C TRP A 96 8.67 -0.89 9.79
N LEU A 97 9.50 -1.65 9.09
CA LEU A 97 10.90 -1.31 8.82
C LEU A 97 11.12 -0.65 7.46
N LEU A 98 10.06 -0.47 6.65
CA LEU A 98 10.17 0.21 5.35
C LEU A 98 10.67 1.65 5.53
N THR A 99 11.64 2.04 4.70
CA THR A 99 12.18 3.40 4.65
C THR A 99 11.26 4.33 3.86
N ASP A 100 11.48 5.64 3.98
CA ASP A 100 10.73 6.65 3.24
C ASP A 100 10.78 6.42 1.72
N ASP A 101 11.98 6.18 1.18
CA ASP A 101 12.21 5.91 -0.24
C ASP A 101 11.51 4.63 -0.70
N GLN A 102 11.51 3.57 0.13
CA GLN A 102 10.85 2.31 -0.19
C GLN A 102 9.33 2.46 -0.25
N LEU A 103 8.75 3.27 0.64
CA LEU A 103 7.31 3.58 0.62
C LEU A 103 6.94 4.36 -0.65
N ASP A 104 7.75 5.36 -1.00
CA ASP A 104 7.58 6.17 -2.19
C ASP A 104 7.71 5.35 -3.49
N ALA A 105 8.68 4.44 -3.55
CA ALA A 105 8.85 3.51 -4.67
C ALA A 105 7.65 2.56 -4.81
N LEU A 106 7.17 2.00 -3.69
CA LEU A 106 5.97 1.16 -3.67
C LEU A 106 4.74 1.93 -4.17
N ALA A 107 4.53 3.15 -3.68
CA ALA A 107 3.42 3.99 -4.08
C ALA A 107 3.47 4.35 -5.58
N HIS A 108 4.65 4.62 -6.12
CA HIS A 108 4.81 4.85 -7.56
C HIS A 108 4.52 3.59 -8.39
N PHE A 109 5.09 2.45 -7.98
CA PHE A 109 4.91 1.16 -8.66
C PHE A 109 3.44 0.73 -8.78
N TYR A 110 2.64 0.95 -7.73
CA TYR A 110 1.21 0.66 -7.74
C TYR A 110 0.33 1.82 -8.24
N HIS A 111 0.89 2.79 -8.96
CA HIS A 111 0.16 3.94 -9.53
C HIS A 111 -0.57 4.82 -8.48
N GLN A 112 -0.11 4.82 -7.22
CA GLN A 112 -0.69 5.65 -6.15
C GLN A 112 0.00 7.02 -6.06
N ARG A 113 1.32 7.08 -6.31
CA ARG A 113 2.10 8.33 -6.31
C ARG A 113 1.96 9.16 -7.59
N THR A 114 1.86 8.48 -8.72
CA THR A 114 1.65 9.10 -10.03
C THR A 114 0.33 8.54 -10.57
N PRO A 115 -0.81 9.12 -10.15
CA PRO A 115 -2.11 8.59 -10.52
C PRO A 115 -2.32 8.53 -12.03
N CYS A 116 -2.96 7.45 -12.49
CA CYS A 116 -3.34 7.24 -13.89
C CYS A 116 -4.66 6.45 -13.95
N GLN A 117 -5.04 6.00 -15.14
CA GLN A 117 -6.27 5.21 -15.36
C GLN A 117 -6.38 3.95 -14.48
N TRP A 118 -5.24 3.38 -14.05
CA TRP A 118 -5.18 2.16 -13.24
C TRP A 118 -5.36 2.42 -11.73
N THR A 119 -5.16 3.64 -11.26
CA THR A 119 -5.18 3.97 -9.82
C THR A 119 -6.51 3.61 -9.16
N ARG A 120 -7.62 3.91 -9.85
CA ARG A 120 -8.99 3.64 -9.36
C ARG A 120 -9.41 2.18 -9.48
N GLN A 121 -8.61 1.34 -10.12
CA GLN A 121 -8.92 -0.07 -10.27
C GLN A 121 -8.39 -0.92 -9.10
N TYR A 122 -7.53 -0.34 -8.24
CA TYR A 122 -7.15 -0.99 -7.00
C TYR A 122 -8.29 -0.94 -5.98
N PRO A 123 -8.45 -1.95 -5.10
CA PRO A 123 -9.56 -2.01 -4.15
C PRO A 123 -9.64 -0.84 -3.17
N CYS A 124 -8.50 -0.24 -2.80
CA CYS A 124 -8.43 0.85 -1.83
C CYS A 124 -7.46 1.94 -2.30
N PRO A 125 -7.79 2.76 -3.31
CA PRO A 125 -6.89 3.81 -3.80
C PRO A 125 -6.54 4.81 -2.70
N VAL A 126 -5.29 5.28 -2.69
CA VAL A 126 -4.80 6.26 -1.71
C VAL A 126 -4.16 7.46 -2.41
N SER A 127 -4.37 8.65 -1.84
CA SER A 127 -3.70 9.87 -2.28
C SER A 127 -2.29 9.95 -1.71
N TRP A 128 -1.33 10.40 -2.53
CA TRP A 128 0.07 10.51 -2.15
C TRP A 128 0.64 11.90 -2.49
N PRO A 129 0.20 12.96 -1.80
CA PRO A 129 0.74 14.31 -2.00
C PRO A 129 2.23 14.39 -1.65
N ALA A 130 2.90 15.44 -2.13
CA ALA A 130 4.27 15.75 -1.73
C ALA A 130 4.31 16.21 -0.26
N GLY A 131 5.42 15.96 0.44
CA GLY A 131 5.64 16.43 1.81
C GLY A 131 5.06 15.56 2.92
N LEU A 132 4.59 14.34 2.63
CA LEU A 132 4.15 13.40 3.65
C LEU A 132 5.32 12.95 4.54
N SER A 133 5.05 12.83 5.84
CA SER A 133 5.91 12.14 6.80
C SER A 133 5.92 10.62 6.57
N ILE A 134 6.95 9.95 7.08
CA ILE A 134 7.08 8.49 6.97
C ILE A 134 5.90 7.76 7.64
N GLU A 135 5.38 8.30 8.75
CA GLU A 135 4.21 7.77 9.44
C GLU A 135 2.95 7.85 8.59
N GLU A 136 2.71 8.98 7.91
CA GLU A 136 1.56 9.15 7.02
C GLU A 136 1.67 8.23 5.79
N LYS A 137 2.86 8.13 5.20
CA LYS A 137 3.13 7.19 4.09
C LYS A 137 2.86 5.75 4.51
N ARG A 138 3.30 5.34 5.71
CA ARG A 138 3.01 4.00 6.27
C ARG A 138 1.52 3.78 6.48
N ARG A 139 0.79 4.75 7.03
CA ARG A 139 -0.68 4.62 7.19
C ARG A 139 -1.38 4.46 5.85
N LYS A 140 -1.06 5.32 4.88
CA LYS A 140 -1.61 5.26 3.52
C LYS A 140 -1.29 3.94 2.83
N LEU A 141 -0.04 3.50 2.85
CA LEU A 141 0.35 2.21 2.28
C LEU A 141 -0.33 1.04 3.02
N GLY A 142 -0.37 1.09 4.35
CA GLY A 142 -1.04 0.09 5.19
C GLY A 142 -2.51 -0.05 4.83
N ARG A 143 -3.23 1.07 4.67
CA ARG A 143 -4.62 1.08 4.18
C ARG A 143 -4.74 0.49 2.77
N PHE A 144 -3.83 0.87 1.87
CA PHE A 144 -3.81 0.39 0.49
C PHE A 144 -3.65 -1.14 0.40
N ILE A 145 -2.80 -1.74 1.26
CA ILE A 145 -2.60 -3.21 1.32
C ILE A 145 -3.59 -3.93 2.25
N GLY A 146 -4.56 -3.21 2.86
CA GLY A 146 -5.60 -3.80 3.71
C GLY A 146 -5.18 -4.13 5.15
N LEU A 147 -4.09 -3.54 5.66
CA LEU A 147 -3.70 -3.67 7.07
C LEU A 147 -4.64 -2.89 8.00
N ARG A 148 -5.20 -3.60 8.98
CA ARG A 148 -5.99 -3.01 10.07
C ARG A 148 -5.11 -2.16 10.99
N GLY A 149 -5.64 -1.04 11.50
CA GLY A 149 -4.93 -0.13 12.39
C GLY A 149 -4.00 0.87 11.70
N CYS A 150 -3.97 0.89 10.36
CA CYS A 150 -3.30 1.91 9.54
C CYS A 150 -4.26 3.01 9.08
N GLU A 151 -5.39 3.19 9.78
CA GLU A 151 -6.42 4.14 9.40
C GLU A 151 -5.91 5.57 9.59
N THR A 152 -6.05 6.38 8.53
CA THR A 152 -5.78 7.81 8.58
C THR A 152 -6.73 8.45 9.60
N PRO A 153 -6.24 9.25 10.57
CA PRO A 153 -7.10 9.92 11.54
C PRO A 153 -8.22 10.68 10.84
N ILE A 154 -9.44 10.57 11.38
CA ILE A 154 -10.64 11.18 10.81
C ILE A 154 -10.45 12.68 10.56
N GLY A 155 -9.68 13.39 11.41
CA GLY A 155 -9.36 14.80 11.21
C GLY A 155 -8.62 15.10 9.89
N GLU A 156 -7.71 14.24 9.45
CA GLU A 156 -6.96 14.40 8.19
C GLU A 156 -7.84 14.02 6.98
N VAL A 157 -8.72 13.03 7.13
CA VAL A 157 -9.74 12.68 6.13
C VAL A 157 -10.75 13.81 5.95
N LEU A 158 -11.22 14.42 7.05
CA LEU A 158 -12.16 15.53 7.01
C LEU A 158 -11.50 16.80 6.44
N ALA A 159 -10.25 17.08 6.81
CA ALA A 159 -9.49 18.22 6.28
C ALA A 159 -9.24 18.08 4.77
N GLY A 160 -8.91 16.87 4.30
CA GLY A 160 -8.73 16.59 2.86
C GLY A 160 -10.05 16.49 2.06
N SER A 161 -11.19 16.27 2.71
CA SER A 161 -12.50 16.14 2.07
C SER A 161 -13.29 17.46 1.99
N GLY A 162 -12.75 18.57 2.53
CA GLY A 162 -13.50 19.84 2.64
C GLY A 162 -14.70 19.79 3.59
N ILE A 163 -14.92 18.66 4.27
CA ILE A 163 -16.07 18.47 5.17
C ILE A 163 -15.88 19.29 6.45
N VAL A 164 -14.64 19.54 6.91
CA VAL A 164 -14.39 20.47 8.03
C VAL A 164 -14.82 21.89 7.69
N GLU A 165 -14.69 22.34 6.44
CA GLU A 165 -15.14 23.68 6.03
C GLU A 165 -16.67 23.76 6.01
N VAL A 166 -17.34 22.69 5.58
CA VAL A 166 -18.82 22.59 5.58
C VAL A 166 -19.40 22.49 7.00
N LEU A 167 -18.75 21.73 7.90
CA LEU A 167 -19.14 21.62 9.32
C LEU A 167 -18.60 22.77 10.18
N GLY A 168 -17.66 23.55 9.66
CA GLY A 168 -17.03 24.71 10.29
C GLY A 168 -17.75 26.02 10.00
N ARG A 169 -18.94 26.00 9.38
CA ARG A 169 -19.88 27.12 9.48
C ARG A 169 -20.18 27.33 10.95
N THR A 170 -19.60 28.40 11.47
CA THR A 170 -19.51 28.67 12.89
C THR A 170 -20.90 28.85 13.48
N GLU A 171 -21.05 28.46 14.75
CA GLU A 171 -22.21 28.73 15.61
C GLU A 171 -22.73 30.18 15.47
N GLU A 172 -21.83 31.11 15.15
CA GLU A 172 -22.06 32.52 14.87
C GLU A 172 -22.95 32.78 13.64
N GLU A 173 -22.78 32.05 12.53
CA GLU A 173 -23.62 32.17 11.33
C GLU A 173 -25.06 31.68 11.59
N ILE A 174 -25.19 30.65 12.42
CA ILE A 174 -26.48 30.09 12.86
C ILE A 174 -27.20 31.09 13.78
N LEU A 175 -26.47 31.72 14.71
CA LEU A 175 -27.01 32.70 15.66
C LEU A 175 -27.39 34.02 14.98
N GLU A 176 -26.61 34.46 13.98
CA GLU A 176 -26.92 35.63 13.13
C GLU A 176 -28.16 35.37 12.27
N GLY A 177 -28.31 34.16 11.73
CA GLY A 177 -29.51 33.73 10.99
C GLY A 177 -30.78 33.76 11.86
N ALA A 178 -30.69 33.29 13.12
CA ALA A 178 -31.79 33.35 14.07
C ALA A 178 -32.14 34.79 14.51
N ARG A 179 -31.15 35.69 14.57
CA ARG A 179 -31.35 37.11 14.90
C ARG A 179 -32.01 37.87 13.75
N ARG A 180 -31.62 37.59 12.50
CA ARG A 180 -32.24 38.14 11.29
C ARG A 180 -33.70 37.70 11.15
N ALA A 181 -33.99 36.42 11.42
CA ALA A 181 -35.35 35.87 11.34
C ALA A 181 -36.33 36.47 12.36
N ARG A 182 -35.84 37.05 13.48
CA ARG A 182 -36.67 37.78 14.44
C ARG A 182 -36.95 39.24 14.04
N GLY A 183 -36.17 39.82 13.14
CA GLY A 183 -36.33 41.21 12.69
C GLY A 183 -37.32 41.40 11.54
N GLU A 184 -37.67 40.33 10.82
CA GLU A 184 -38.58 40.38 9.66
C GLU A 184 -40.02 39.92 10.00
N GLY A 185 -40.41 40.01 11.27
CA GLY A 185 -41.68 39.51 11.80
C GLY A 185 -42.61 40.56 12.40
N GLU A 186 -42.43 41.85 12.11
CA GLU A 186 -43.34 42.91 12.54
C GLU A 186 -43.93 43.65 11.34
N GLY A 187 -44.98 43.07 10.80
CA GLY A 187 -46.05 43.78 10.12
C GLY A 187 -47.36 43.14 10.57
N GLU A 188 -48.19 43.88 11.31
CA GLU A 188 -49.49 43.43 11.83
C GLU A 188 -50.43 42.87 10.73
N ASP A 189 -50.11 43.10 9.46
CA ASP A 189 -50.80 42.58 8.28
C ASP A 189 -50.60 41.06 8.05
N GLY A 190 -49.48 40.48 8.52
CA GLY A 190 -49.14 39.08 8.25
C GLY A 190 -49.99 38.06 9.02
N VAL A 191 -50.46 38.42 10.22
CA VAL A 191 -51.23 37.51 11.08
C VAL A 191 -52.68 37.38 10.59
N GLU A 192 -53.25 38.48 10.09
CA GLU A 192 -54.59 38.48 9.48
C GLU A 192 -54.59 37.72 8.14
N GLU A 193 -53.54 37.88 7.34
CA GLU A 193 -53.42 37.18 6.05
C GLU A 193 -53.23 35.67 6.24
N VAL A 194 -52.46 35.25 7.24
CA VAL A 194 -52.34 33.82 7.61
C VAL A 194 -53.68 33.26 8.13
N ARG A 195 -54.43 33.99 8.96
CA ARG A 195 -55.77 33.57 9.41
C ARG A 195 -56.75 33.40 8.25
N ARG A 196 -56.74 34.36 7.30
CA ARG A 196 -57.59 34.36 6.10
C ARG A 196 -57.21 33.21 5.15
N LYS A 197 -55.93 32.89 5.03
CA LYS A 197 -55.39 31.84 4.17
C LYS A 197 -55.54 30.43 4.74
N MET A 198 -55.48 30.28 6.06
CA MET A 198 -55.66 28.99 6.73
C MET A 198 -57.14 28.63 6.97
N GLY A 199 -58.08 29.55 6.70
CA GLY A 199 -59.52 29.24 6.70
C GLY A 199 -60.09 28.92 8.09
N TRP A 200 -59.54 29.50 9.15
CA TRP A 200 -60.11 29.38 10.50
C TRP A 200 -61.00 30.60 10.75
N TYR A 201 -62.27 30.45 10.38
CA TYR A 201 -63.38 31.17 11.00
C TYR A 201 -64.15 30.20 11.89
#